data_AF-A0A1B6CLQ8-F1
#
_entry.id   AF-A0A1B6CLQ8-F1
#
_cell.length_a   1.000
_cell.length_b   1.000
_cell.length_c   1.000
_cell.angle_alpha   90.00
_cell.angle_beta   90.00
_cell.angle_gamma   90.00
#
_symmetry.space_group_name_H-M   'P 1'
#
loop_
_entity.id
_entity.type
_entity.pdbx_description
1 polymer ?
#
loop_
_entity_poly.entity_id
_entity_poly.type
_entity_poly.pdbx_seq_one_letter_code
_entity_poly.pdbx_strand_id
1 'polypeptide(L)'
;MELPCRLGAVACLLVCTTTSVLALDNGLVRTPPMGWLAWERFRCNTDCKNDPENCISDRLFRTMTDLVVSEGYAAAGYEYINVDDCWLDKQRSYSGHLQPDAERFPFGMRDLANYVHSKGLKFGIYEDYGNYTCAGYPGVLGSLERDAFTFASWDVDYVKLDGCYSHPSQMDSGYPEFGFHLNRTGRAMVYSCSWPVYQIYAGMQPNFTAIIQHCNLWRNFDDIQDSWASLESIIDYYGNNQDTIIPNAGPGHWNDPDMLIIGNFGLSYEQSKTQMAIWAILAAPLLMSVDLRTMRPEYKAILQNRKIIAVDQDEMGIQGRRIYKHKGIEIWSRPITPIYQNYFSYAIVFLNRRTDGTPSDVAVTLQEMGLVAPGGYRIEDLYEDVDYGILTPQTKIKVKVNPTGVVMLRADVQPIYKQSTPYDPFRQVFSVPARLTNFSKKR
;
A
#
# COMPACT_ATOMS: atom_id res chain seq x y z
N MET A 1 -32.16 10.52 -76.75
CA MET A 1 -31.08 9.66 -76.24
C MET A 1 -30.16 10.53 -75.41
N GLU A 2 -30.22 10.32 -74.11
CA GLU A 2 -30.01 11.31 -73.05
C GLU A 2 -28.56 11.32 -72.54
N LEU A 3 -28.04 12.51 -72.23
CA LEU A 3 -26.81 12.71 -71.46
C LEU A 3 -27.11 12.72 -69.96
N PRO A 4 -26.31 12.05 -69.10
CA PRO A 4 -26.43 12.22 -67.66
C PRO A 4 -25.45 13.26 -67.11
N CYS A 5 -25.99 14.05 -66.19
CA CYS A 5 -25.38 15.09 -65.38
C CYS A 5 -24.42 14.49 -64.32
N ARG A 6 -23.24 15.09 -64.14
CA ARG A 6 -22.30 14.74 -63.04
C ARG A 6 -22.41 15.76 -61.91
N LEU A 7 -22.91 15.35 -60.75
CA LEU A 7 -22.70 16.05 -59.48
C LEU A 7 -21.39 15.56 -58.84
N GLY A 8 -20.48 16.49 -58.54
CA GLY A 8 -19.28 16.22 -57.73
C GLY A 8 -19.60 16.37 -56.25
N ALA A 9 -19.26 15.35 -55.45
CA ALA A 9 -19.29 15.40 -53.99
C ALA A 9 -17.90 15.79 -53.46
N VAL A 10 -17.84 16.87 -52.69
CA VAL A 10 -16.65 17.30 -51.94
C VAL A 10 -16.63 16.55 -50.61
N ALA A 11 -15.61 15.71 -50.41
CA ALA A 11 -15.39 15.02 -49.14
C ALA A 11 -14.61 15.93 -48.18
N CYS A 12 -15.27 16.36 -47.10
CA CYS A 12 -14.62 17.03 -45.97
C CYS A 12 -13.93 15.97 -45.08
N LEU A 13 -12.60 15.97 -45.04
CA LEU A 13 -11.83 15.17 -44.08
C LEU A 13 -11.87 15.84 -42.70
N LEU A 14 -12.57 15.23 -41.74
CA LEU A 14 -12.41 15.54 -40.33
C LEU A 14 -11.07 14.99 -39.84
N VAL A 15 -10.15 15.88 -39.48
CA VAL A 15 -8.94 15.54 -38.73
C VAL A 15 -9.33 15.47 -37.25
N CYS A 16 -9.54 14.26 -36.73
CA CYS A 16 -9.61 14.03 -35.28
C CYS A 16 -8.20 14.20 -34.70
N THR A 17 -7.93 15.34 -34.08
CA THR A 17 -6.78 15.50 -33.19
C THR A 17 -7.04 14.66 -31.94
N THR A 18 -6.41 13.49 -31.84
CA THR A 18 -6.35 12.73 -30.59
C THR A 18 -5.51 13.53 -29.60
N THR A 19 -6.14 14.15 -28.62
CA THR A 19 -5.43 14.64 -27.43
C THR A 19 -4.96 13.42 -26.65
N SER A 20 -3.70 13.04 -26.85
CA SER A 20 -3.02 12.09 -25.99
C SER A 20 -2.93 12.72 -24.60
N VAL A 21 -3.81 12.32 -23.68
CA VAL A 21 -3.65 12.67 -22.27
C VAL A 21 -2.45 11.86 -21.78
N LEU A 22 -1.34 12.54 -21.48
CA LEU A 22 -0.14 11.95 -20.90
C LEU A 22 -0.41 11.64 -19.42
N ALA A 23 -1.10 10.53 -19.15
CA ALA A 23 -1.13 9.97 -17.79
C ALA A 23 0.26 9.42 -17.43
N LEU A 24 0.64 9.47 -16.14
CA LEU A 24 1.87 8.91 -15.55
C LEU A 24 1.87 7.37 -15.56
N ASP A 25 1.39 6.73 -16.63
CA ASP A 25 1.50 5.29 -16.81
C ASP A 25 2.96 4.90 -17.13
N ASN A 26 3.85 5.15 -16.17
CA ASN A 26 5.29 4.99 -16.25
C ASN A 26 5.75 3.54 -16.06
N GLY A 27 4.81 2.60 -15.90
CA GLY A 27 5.08 1.17 -15.75
C GLY A 27 5.56 0.75 -14.35
N LEU A 28 5.68 1.67 -13.41
CA LEU A 28 6.21 1.42 -12.07
C LEU A 28 5.12 1.07 -11.05
N VAL A 29 5.53 0.50 -9.92
CA VAL A 29 4.69 0.16 -8.75
C VAL A 29 3.34 -0.47 -9.13
N ARG A 30 3.38 -1.51 -9.98
CA ARG A 30 2.18 -2.30 -10.32
C ARG A 30 1.62 -3.07 -9.13
N THR A 31 2.41 -3.21 -8.08
CA THR A 31 2.02 -3.52 -6.70
C THR A 31 2.51 -2.39 -5.78
N PRO A 32 1.97 -2.25 -4.55
CA PRO A 32 2.40 -1.20 -3.63
C PRO A 32 3.92 -1.26 -3.38
N PRO A 33 4.64 -0.12 -3.33
CA PRO A 33 6.09 -0.14 -3.13
C PRO A 33 6.43 -0.65 -1.72
N MET A 34 7.49 -1.45 -1.64
CA MET A 34 8.03 -1.96 -0.38
C MET A 34 9.47 -1.46 -0.19
N GLY A 35 9.79 -0.89 0.97
CA GLY A 35 11.12 -0.36 1.21
C GLY A 35 11.37 0.10 2.63
N TRP A 36 12.34 0.98 2.77
CA TRP A 36 12.72 1.63 4.01
C TRP A 36 12.82 3.14 3.79
N LEU A 37 12.30 3.95 4.73
CA LEU A 37 12.26 5.40 4.68
C LEU A 37 12.71 5.96 6.04
N ALA A 38 13.58 6.96 6.04
CA ALA A 38 14.25 7.41 7.27
C ALA A 38 13.38 8.18 8.29
N TRP A 39 12.25 8.77 7.87
CA TRP A 39 11.60 9.88 8.57
C TRP A 39 11.10 9.55 9.98
N GLU A 40 10.23 8.55 10.14
CA GLU A 40 9.57 8.32 11.42
C GLU A 40 10.56 8.03 12.56
N ARG A 41 11.61 7.25 12.27
CA ARG A 41 12.57 6.79 13.27
C ARG A 41 13.75 7.73 13.47
N PHE A 42 14.26 8.34 12.40
CA PHE A 42 15.50 9.14 12.43
C PHE A 42 15.25 10.64 12.31
N ARG A 43 14.06 11.04 11.82
CA ARG A 43 13.58 12.43 11.76
C ARG A 43 14.64 13.34 11.11
N CYS A 44 14.74 14.57 11.58
CA CYS A 44 15.73 15.55 11.15
C CYS A 44 16.99 15.58 12.05
N ASN A 45 17.48 14.42 12.50
CA ASN A 45 18.70 14.38 13.32
C ASN A 45 19.93 14.70 12.46
N THR A 46 20.54 15.87 12.64
CA THR A 46 21.73 16.30 11.88
C THR A 46 22.99 16.38 12.74
N ASP A 47 22.92 16.03 14.02
CA ASP A 47 24.05 16.09 14.95
C ASP A 47 24.93 14.84 14.83
N CYS A 48 25.67 14.74 13.72
CA CYS A 48 26.61 13.64 13.50
C CYS A 48 27.84 13.67 14.40
N LYS A 49 28.06 14.76 15.14
CA LYS A 49 29.18 14.86 16.08
C LYS A 49 28.89 14.11 17.37
N ASN A 50 27.69 14.31 17.93
CA ASN A 50 27.30 13.68 19.19
C ASN A 50 26.48 12.40 18.98
N ASP A 51 25.87 12.22 17.80
CA ASP A 51 25.05 11.05 17.47
C ASP A 51 25.36 10.48 16.05
N PRO A 52 26.63 10.07 15.80
CA PRO A 52 27.12 9.69 14.47
C PRO A 52 26.46 8.43 13.88
N GLU A 53 25.80 7.63 14.71
CA GLU A 53 25.13 6.41 14.29
C GLU A 53 23.69 6.66 13.84
N ASN A 54 23.04 7.74 14.29
CA ASN A 54 21.61 7.98 14.02
C ASN A 54 21.35 9.27 13.25
N CYS A 55 22.35 10.12 13.05
CA CYS A 55 22.19 11.30 12.22
C CYS A 55 21.95 10.93 10.74
N ILE A 56 21.17 11.76 10.04
CA ILE A 56 20.90 11.66 8.61
C ILE A 56 22.20 11.90 7.84
N SER A 57 22.83 10.81 7.40
CA SER A 57 24.16 10.82 6.79
C SER A 57 24.33 9.63 5.83
N ASP A 58 25.30 9.73 4.92
CA ASP A 58 25.67 8.65 4.00
C ASP A 58 25.89 7.31 4.73
N ARG A 59 26.53 7.36 5.90
CA ARG A 59 26.78 6.18 6.74
C ARG A 59 25.49 5.48 7.19
N LEU A 60 24.48 6.24 7.60
CA LEU A 60 23.19 5.69 8.01
C LEU A 60 22.57 4.89 6.86
N PHE A 61 22.46 5.50 5.68
CA PHE A 61 21.83 4.87 4.52
C PHE A 61 22.60 3.65 4.01
N ARG A 62 23.94 3.67 3.99
CA ARG A 62 24.72 2.47 3.65
C ARG A 62 24.49 1.33 4.62
N THR A 63 24.45 1.64 5.91
CA THR A 63 24.20 0.65 6.97
C THR A 63 22.82 0.02 6.81
N MET A 64 21.79 0.83 6.57
CA MET A 64 20.42 0.33 6.34
C MET A 64 20.32 -0.47 5.04
N THR A 65 21.00 -0.03 3.98
CA THR A 65 21.10 -0.77 2.71
C THR A 65 21.69 -2.16 2.92
N ASP A 66 22.80 -2.26 3.65
CA ASP A 66 23.44 -3.54 3.95
C ASP A 66 22.52 -4.45 4.75
N LEU A 67 21.83 -3.92 5.76
CA LEU A 67 20.91 -4.69 6.60
C LEU A 67 19.65 -5.12 5.86
N VAL A 68 19.11 -4.29 4.96
CA VAL A 68 17.97 -4.69 4.11
C VAL A 68 18.33 -5.95 3.31
N VAL A 69 19.57 -6.06 2.82
CA VAL A 69 20.04 -7.26 2.12
C VAL A 69 20.39 -8.39 3.09
N SER A 70 21.31 -8.16 4.04
CA SER A 70 21.88 -9.23 4.88
C SER A 70 20.86 -9.86 5.82
N GLU A 71 19.85 -9.09 6.25
CA GLU A 71 18.80 -9.57 7.14
C GLU A 71 17.59 -10.14 6.40
N GLY A 72 17.59 -10.18 5.06
CA GLY A 72 16.58 -10.85 4.25
C GLY A 72 15.32 -10.04 3.92
N TYR A 73 15.33 -8.72 4.15
CA TYR A 73 14.24 -7.84 3.76
C TYR A 73 14.17 -7.67 2.24
N ALA A 74 15.32 -7.56 1.57
CA ALA A 74 15.39 -7.56 0.10
C ALA A 74 14.77 -8.83 -0.49
N ALA A 75 15.09 -9.99 0.09
CA ALA A 75 14.49 -11.27 -0.29
C ALA A 75 12.97 -11.34 -0.01
N ALA A 76 12.45 -10.41 0.79
CA ALA A 76 11.02 -10.25 1.09
C ALA A 76 10.27 -9.34 0.13
N GLY A 77 11.00 -8.59 -0.70
CA GLY A 77 10.43 -7.61 -1.61
C GLY A 77 10.73 -6.17 -1.21
N TYR A 78 11.32 -5.89 -0.04
CA TYR A 78 11.71 -4.52 0.33
C TYR A 78 12.90 -4.08 -0.53
N GLU A 79 12.64 -3.23 -1.52
CA GLU A 79 13.62 -2.86 -2.54
C GLU A 79 14.03 -1.37 -2.52
N TYR A 80 13.23 -0.48 -1.93
CA TYR A 80 13.53 0.96 -1.90
C TYR A 80 14.30 1.37 -0.62
N ILE A 81 15.34 2.20 -0.76
CA ILE A 81 16.02 2.91 0.31
C ILE A 81 15.80 4.42 0.10
N ASN A 82 14.88 4.99 0.88
CA ASN A 82 14.40 6.36 0.68
C ASN A 82 14.99 7.31 1.73
N VAL A 83 15.69 8.32 1.25
CA VAL A 83 16.10 9.49 2.03
C VAL A 83 14.88 10.42 2.17
N ASP A 84 14.61 10.88 3.40
CA ASP A 84 13.59 11.90 3.66
C ASP A 84 14.22 13.30 3.85
N ASP A 85 13.52 14.24 4.48
CA ASP A 85 14.00 15.61 4.69
C ASP A 85 15.37 15.66 5.43
N CYS A 86 16.01 16.83 5.38
CA CYS A 86 17.26 17.14 6.06
C CYS A 86 18.54 16.54 5.47
N TRP A 87 18.51 16.01 4.25
CA TRP A 87 19.72 15.59 3.52
C TRP A 87 20.50 16.75 2.89
N LEU A 88 19.79 17.84 2.60
CA LEU A 88 20.27 19.03 1.89
C LEU A 88 21.29 19.84 2.70
N ASP A 89 22.16 20.56 1.98
CA ASP A 89 22.80 21.77 2.49
C ASP A 89 21.73 22.87 2.68
N LYS A 90 21.96 23.81 3.60
CA LYS A 90 21.08 24.96 3.81
C LYS A 90 21.07 25.93 2.64
N GLN A 91 22.04 25.84 1.73
CA GLN A 91 22.10 26.66 0.53
C GLN A 91 22.19 25.81 -0.73
N ARG A 92 21.55 26.29 -1.80
CA ARG A 92 21.82 25.79 -3.14
C ARG A 92 23.23 26.18 -3.57
N SER A 93 23.79 25.43 -4.51
CA SER A 93 25.04 25.80 -5.16
C SER A 93 24.97 27.18 -5.81
N TYR A 94 26.13 27.78 -6.12
CA TYR A 94 26.20 29.04 -6.88
C TYR A 94 25.44 28.98 -8.23
N SER A 95 25.30 27.79 -8.82
CA SER A 95 24.56 27.57 -10.08
C SER A 95 23.07 27.24 -9.88
N GLY A 96 22.57 27.28 -8.64
CA GLY A 96 21.17 27.04 -8.31
C GLY A 96 20.75 25.58 -8.14
N HIS A 97 21.67 24.62 -8.27
CA HIS A 97 21.40 23.20 -8.02
C HIS A 97 21.32 22.90 -6.52
N LEU A 98 20.43 21.98 -6.13
CA LEU A 98 20.42 21.33 -4.83
C LEU A 98 21.76 20.64 -4.56
N GLN A 99 22.20 20.65 -3.31
CA GLN A 99 23.42 19.97 -2.88
C GLN A 99 23.13 19.24 -1.58
N PRO A 100 23.65 18.02 -1.40
CA PRO A 100 23.62 17.39 -0.09
C PRO A 100 24.58 18.10 0.85
N ASP A 101 24.33 17.99 2.14
CA ASP A 101 25.25 18.49 3.17
C ASP A 101 26.62 17.80 3.03
N ALA A 102 27.68 18.60 2.85
CA ALA A 102 29.00 18.09 2.51
C ALA A 102 29.69 17.33 3.66
N GLU A 103 29.33 17.60 4.92
CA GLU A 103 29.90 16.88 6.06
C GLU A 103 29.22 15.52 6.25
N ARG A 104 27.90 15.47 6.04
CA ARG A 104 27.08 14.27 6.27
C ARG A 104 27.03 13.34 5.06
N PHE A 105 27.19 13.87 3.85
CA PHE A 105 27.20 13.16 2.58
C PHE A 105 28.43 13.54 1.74
N PRO A 106 29.65 13.25 2.22
CA PRO A 106 30.89 13.72 1.59
C PRO A 106 31.13 13.16 0.17
N PHE A 107 30.48 12.06 -0.19
CA PHE A 107 30.57 11.42 -1.51
C PHE A 107 29.45 11.86 -2.48
N GLY A 108 28.45 12.60 -1.97
CA GLY A 108 27.30 13.06 -2.73
C GLY A 108 26.23 11.98 -2.98
N MET A 109 25.05 12.42 -3.40
CA MET A 109 23.86 11.55 -3.54
C MET A 109 23.99 10.51 -4.65
N ARG A 110 24.68 10.84 -5.74
CA ARG A 110 24.91 9.87 -6.83
C ARG A 110 25.75 8.68 -6.37
N ASP A 111 26.75 8.91 -5.52
CA ASP A 111 27.58 7.84 -5.00
C ASP A 111 26.77 6.91 -4.08
N LEU A 112 25.91 7.50 -3.23
CA LEU A 112 24.98 6.74 -2.40
C LEU A 112 23.99 5.94 -3.26
N ALA A 113 23.42 6.54 -4.32
CA ALA A 113 22.55 5.84 -5.26
C ALA A 113 23.27 4.64 -5.91
N ASN A 114 24.49 4.85 -6.42
CA ASN A 114 25.32 3.79 -6.99
C ASN A 114 25.58 2.65 -5.98
N TYR A 115 25.81 3.00 -4.70
CA TYR A 115 25.98 2.00 -3.65
C TYR A 115 24.71 1.17 -3.45
N VAL A 116 23.55 1.81 -3.35
CA VAL A 116 22.25 1.14 -3.23
C VAL A 116 22.00 0.23 -4.44
N HIS A 117 22.26 0.70 -5.66
CA HIS A 117 22.13 -0.11 -6.88
C HIS A 117 23.09 -1.29 -6.91
N SER A 118 24.32 -1.14 -6.39
CA SER A 118 25.30 -2.25 -6.30
C SER A 118 24.82 -3.42 -5.45
N LYS A 119 23.81 -3.19 -4.59
CA LYS A 119 23.16 -4.17 -3.73
C LYS A 119 21.86 -4.73 -4.33
N GLY A 120 21.51 -4.32 -5.55
CA GLY A 120 20.28 -4.71 -6.23
C GLY A 120 19.02 -4.01 -5.69
N LEU A 121 19.20 -2.92 -4.93
CA LEU A 121 18.13 -2.10 -4.38
C LEU A 121 17.93 -0.83 -5.21
N LYS A 122 16.89 -0.05 -4.87
CA LYS A 122 16.48 1.19 -5.54
C LYS A 122 16.64 2.37 -4.59
N PHE A 123 17.09 3.50 -5.11
CA PHE A 123 17.38 4.70 -4.32
C PHE A 123 16.27 5.74 -4.43
N GLY A 124 15.76 6.21 -3.29
CA GLY A 124 14.77 7.27 -3.23
C GLY A 124 15.27 8.53 -2.56
N ILE A 125 14.73 9.67 -3.00
CA ILE A 125 15.04 10.99 -2.45
C ILE A 125 13.75 11.75 -2.10
N TYR A 126 13.89 12.71 -1.20
CA TYR A 126 12.83 13.60 -0.77
C TYR A 126 13.08 15.01 -1.28
N GLU A 127 11.99 15.69 -1.58
CA GLU A 127 11.97 17.11 -1.80
C GLU A 127 10.61 17.72 -1.43
N ASP A 128 10.49 19.05 -1.44
CA ASP A 128 9.24 19.78 -1.16
C ASP A 128 8.87 20.75 -2.30
N TYR A 129 7.61 20.73 -2.73
CA TYR A 129 7.09 21.63 -3.77
C TYR A 129 7.28 23.13 -3.45
N GLY A 130 7.24 23.51 -2.17
CA GLY A 130 7.28 24.90 -1.72
C GLY A 130 8.64 25.57 -1.80
N ASN A 131 8.74 26.75 -1.18
CA ASN A 131 9.99 27.50 -1.11
C ASN A 131 11.03 26.83 -0.21
N TYR A 132 10.56 26.08 0.78
CA TYR A 132 11.39 25.35 1.72
C TYR A 132 10.77 23.98 1.99
N THR A 133 11.59 23.01 2.36
CA THR A 133 11.13 21.77 2.99
C THR A 133 10.51 22.05 4.35
N CYS A 134 9.75 21.09 4.89
CA CYS A 134 9.16 21.23 6.21
C CYS A 134 10.19 21.53 7.32
N ALA A 135 11.43 21.03 7.21
CA ALA A 135 12.54 21.36 8.12
C ALA A 135 13.36 22.61 7.72
N GLY A 136 12.88 23.40 6.77
CA GLY A 136 13.49 24.67 6.37
C GLY A 136 14.76 24.54 5.54
N TYR A 137 14.87 23.50 4.70
CA TYR A 137 15.90 23.40 3.64
C TYR A 137 15.34 23.94 2.32
N PRO A 138 16.17 24.21 1.28
CA PRO A 138 15.68 24.77 0.02
C PRO A 138 14.69 23.83 -0.69
N GLY A 139 13.46 24.29 -0.99
CA GLY A 139 12.45 23.54 -1.78
C GLY A 139 12.54 23.81 -3.28
N VAL A 140 11.71 23.13 -4.10
CA VAL A 140 11.81 23.16 -5.58
C VAL A 140 11.10 24.30 -6.28
N LEU A 141 10.32 25.12 -5.57
CA LEU A 141 9.56 26.20 -6.23
C LEU A 141 10.51 27.14 -7.01
N GLY A 142 10.22 27.35 -8.30
CA GLY A 142 11.07 28.14 -9.22
C GLY A 142 12.28 27.39 -9.78
N SER A 143 12.49 26.12 -9.43
CA SER A 143 13.58 25.26 -9.93
C SER A 143 13.13 23.85 -10.34
N LEU A 144 11.81 23.62 -10.50
CA LEU A 144 11.19 22.32 -10.81
C LEU A 144 11.92 21.50 -11.89
N GLU A 145 12.15 22.09 -13.06
CA GLU A 145 12.88 21.41 -14.16
C GLU A 145 14.30 21.05 -13.73
N ARG A 146 15.05 22.00 -13.19
CA ARG A 146 16.46 21.80 -12.79
C ARG A 146 16.59 20.67 -11.78
N ASP A 147 15.70 20.64 -10.79
CA ASP A 147 15.79 19.68 -9.69
C ASP A 147 15.37 18.28 -10.15
N ALA A 148 14.35 18.17 -11.01
CA ALA A 148 14.02 16.90 -11.67
C ALA A 148 15.21 16.33 -12.46
N PHE A 149 15.90 17.17 -13.26
CA PHE A 149 17.10 16.75 -14.00
C PHE A 149 18.28 16.43 -13.07
N THR A 150 18.38 17.10 -11.92
CA THR A 150 19.38 16.80 -10.89
C THR A 150 19.17 15.40 -10.34
N PHE A 151 17.94 15.03 -9.97
CA PHE A 151 17.61 13.70 -9.46
C PHE A 151 17.88 12.61 -10.49
N ALA A 152 17.50 12.84 -11.75
CA ALA A 152 17.83 11.90 -12.82
C ALA A 152 19.34 11.74 -13.04
N SER A 153 20.12 12.82 -12.91
CA SER A 153 21.59 12.77 -13.04
C SER A 153 22.28 12.03 -11.90
N TRP A 154 21.62 11.90 -10.76
CA TRP A 154 22.06 11.12 -9.60
C TRP A 154 21.53 9.69 -9.61
N ASP A 155 20.86 9.28 -10.68
CA ASP A 155 20.29 7.95 -10.84
C ASP A 155 19.23 7.61 -9.76
N VAL A 156 18.42 8.58 -9.34
CA VAL A 156 17.31 8.38 -8.38
C VAL A 156 16.18 7.53 -9.01
N ASP A 157 15.58 6.62 -8.24
CA ASP A 157 14.48 5.73 -8.66
C ASP A 157 13.12 6.10 -8.06
N TYR A 158 13.09 6.90 -7.00
CA TYR A 158 11.90 7.27 -6.26
C TYR A 158 12.02 8.71 -5.76
N VAL A 159 10.98 9.52 -5.93
CA VAL A 159 10.92 10.90 -5.44
C VAL A 159 9.66 11.08 -4.60
N LYS A 160 9.83 11.40 -3.31
CA LYS A 160 8.76 11.94 -2.46
C LYS A 160 8.77 13.46 -2.61
N LEU A 161 7.63 14.04 -3.00
CA LEU A 161 7.44 15.49 -3.04
C LEU A 161 6.42 15.93 -2.00
N ASP A 162 6.89 16.72 -1.04
CA ASP A 162 6.11 17.28 0.04
C ASP A 162 5.47 18.62 -0.34
N GLY A 163 4.80 19.29 0.59
CA GLY A 163 3.99 20.48 0.28
C GLY A 163 4.07 21.62 1.30
N CYS A 164 5.03 21.61 2.22
CA CYS A 164 5.22 22.72 3.15
C CYS A 164 5.57 24.02 2.40
N TYR A 165 5.35 25.17 3.03
CA TYR A 165 5.71 26.49 2.48
C TYR A 165 5.18 26.78 1.05
N SER A 166 4.05 26.16 0.67
CA SER A 166 3.32 26.37 -0.58
C SER A 166 1.84 26.59 -0.29
N HIS A 167 1.11 27.25 -1.20
CA HIS A 167 -0.34 27.39 -1.03
C HIS A 167 -1.06 26.17 -1.62
N PRO A 168 -1.98 25.50 -0.90
CA PRO A 168 -2.65 24.28 -1.37
C PRO A 168 -3.38 24.42 -2.72
N SER A 169 -3.84 25.63 -3.07
CA SER A 169 -4.45 25.91 -4.38
C SER A 169 -3.47 25.90 -5.56
N GLN A 170 -2.16 25.93 -5.31
CA GLN A 170 -1.13 25.86 -6.35
C GLN A 170 -0.71 24.42 -6.65
N MET A 171 -1.13 23.45 -5.83
CA MET A 171 -0.73 22.06 -5.97
C MET A 171 -1.37 21.39 -7.19
N ASP A 172 -2.56 21.84 -7.60
CA ASP A 172 -3.27 21.38 -8.80
C ASP A 172 -2.49 21.62 -10.11
N SER A 173 -1.58 22.59 -10.11
CA SER A 173 -0.66 22.83 -11.22
C SER A 173 0.77 22.34 -10.92
N GLY A 174 1.25 22.57 -9.69
CA GLY A 174 2.63 22.34 -9.31
C GLY A 174 3.06 20.87 -9.30
N TYR A 175 2.25 20.00 -8.72
CA TYR A 175 2.56 18.57 -8.66
C TYR A 175 2.56 17.92 -10.06
N PRO A 176 1.56 18.20 -10.93
CA PRO A 176 1.60 17.79 -12.34
C PRO A 176 2.80 18.34 -13.12
N GLU A 177 3.17 19.61 -12.92
CA GLU A 177 4.32 20.24 -13.58
C GLU A 177 5.64 19.56 -13.19
N PHE A 178 5.84 19.30 -11.89
CA PHE A 178 7.03 18.57 -11.44
C PHE A 178 7.05 17.13 -11.99
N GLY A 179 5.92 16.42 -11.97
CA GLY A 179 5.79 15.09 -12.58
C GLY A 179 6.09 15.09 -14.09
N PHE A 180 5.69 16.13 -14.81
CA PHE A 180 6.04 16.33 -16.22
C PHE A 180 7.56 16.50 -16.41
N HIS A 181 8.23 17.26 -15.55
CA HIS A 181 9.68 17.40 -15.60
C HIS A 181 10.41 16.10 -15.26
N LEU A 182 9.96 15.34 -14.25
CA LEU A 182 10.49 14.01 -13.95
C LEU A 182 10.42 13.10 -15.18
N ASN A 183 9.27 13.04 -15.86
CA ASN A 183 9.10 12.25 -17.08
C ASN A 183 10.02 12.71 -18.22
N ARG A 184 10.20 14.03 -18.41
CA ARG A 184 11.09 14.59 -19.44
C ARG A 184 12.56 14.24 -19.27
N THR A 185 12.99 13.84 -18.08
CA THR A 185 14.37 13.36 -17.87
C THR A 185 14.66 12.05 -18.61
N GLY A 186 13.62 11.28 -18.96
CA GLY A 186 13.73 9.95 -19.56
C GLY A 186 14.09 8.84 -18.57
N ARG A 187 14.30 9.17 -17.28
CA ARG A 187 14.52 8.18 -16.22
C ARG A 187 13.18 7.85 -15.55
N ALA A 188 12.87 6.56 -15.43
CA ALA A 188 11.70 6.10 -14.70
C ALA A 188 11.92 6.32 -13.20
N MET A 189 11.09 7.17 -12.59
CA MET A 189 11.12 7.48 -11.16
C MET A 189 9.71 7.32 -10.59
N VAL A 190 9.58 6.59 -9.49
CA VAL A 190 8.34 6.53 -8.71
C VAL A 190 8.08 7.91 -8.14
N TYR A 191 6.87 8.43 -8.31
CA TYR A 191 6.52 9.77 -7.82
C TYR A 191 5.46 9.70 -6.72
N SER A 192 5.89 9.99 -5.49
CA SER A 192 5.09 9.97 -4.26
C SER A 192 4.69 11.38 -3.87
N CYS A 193 3.39 11.65 -3.86
CA CYS A 193 2.86 13.01 -3.73
C CYS A 193 2.20 13.26 -2.36
N SER A 194 2.65 14.26 -1.60
CA SER A 194 1.91 14.72 -0.42
C SER A 194 0.73 15.65 -0.76
N TRP A 195 0.44 15.88 -2.04
CA TRP A 195 -0.59 16.82 -2.50
C TRP A 195 -1.95 16.71 -1.78
N PRO A 196 -2.59 15.52 -1.65
CA PRO A 196 -3.94 15.45 -1.10
C PRO A 196 -4.00 15.89 0.37
N VAL A 197 -3.03 15.50 1.20
CA VAL A 197 -3.06 15.79 2.64
C VAL A 197 -3.08 17.31 2.92
N TYR A 198 -2.27 18.10 2.21
CA TYR A 198 -2.27 19.55 2.37
C TYR A 198 -3.57 20.22 1.90
N GLN A 199 -4.18 19.71 0.83
CA GLN A 199 -5.49 20.20 0.40
C GLN A 199 -6.59 19.85 1.40
N ILE A 200 -6.57 18.64 1.94
CA ILE A 200 -7.51 18.19 2.97
C ILE A 200 -7.40 19.06 4.23
N TYR A 201 -6.18 19.40 4.67
CA TYR A 201 -5.95 20.33 5.78
C TYR A 201 -6.50 21.73 5.54
N ALA A 202 -6.48 22.18 4.29
CA ALA A 202 -7.08 23.46 3.90
C ALA A 202 -8.60 23.39 3.69
N GLY A 203 -9.24 22.24 3.95
CA GLY A 203 -10.68 22.04 3.70
C GLY A 203 -11.04 21.97 2.21
N MET A 204 -10.05 21.75 1.34
CA MET A 204 -10.25 21.56 -0.10
C MET A 204 -10.54 20.08 -0.38
N GLN A 205 -11.24 19.83 -1.49
CA GLN A 205 -11.49 18.47 -1.99
C GLN A 205 -10.42 18.10 -3.02
N PRO A 206 -9.55 17.11 -2.76
CA PRO A 206 -8.54 16.70 -3.73
C PRO A 206 -9.15 16.16 -5.02
N ASN A 207 -8.56 16.54 -6.15
CA ASN A 207 -8.93 15.98 -7.45
C ASN A 207 -8.19 14.65 -7.70
N PHE A 208 -8.73 13.55 -7.18
CA PHE A 208 -8.12 12.23 -7.33
C PHE A 208 -7.93 11.79 -8.80
N THR A 209 -8.76 12.28 -9.72
CA THR A 209 -8.56 11.99 -11.16
C THR A 209 -7.24 12.56 -11.66
N ALA A 210 -6.92 13.79 -11.29
CA ALA A 210 -5.64 14.42 -11.64
C ALA A 210 -4.47 13.78 -10.88
N ILE A 211 -4.66 13.46 -9.60
CA ILE A 211 -3.63 12.79 -8.78
C ILE A 211 -3.26 11.43 -9.38
N ILE A 212 -4.23 10.58 -9.76
CA ILE A 212 -3.98 9.30 -10.43
C ILE A 212 -3.19 9.49 -11.74
N GLN A 213 -3.49 10.56 -12.49
CA GLN A 213 -2.79 10.85 -13.74
C GLN A 213 -1.35 11.32 -13.54
N HIS A 214 -0.98 11.78 -12.35
CA HIS A 214 0.29 12.47 -12.13
C HIS A 214 1.13 11.94 -10.98
N CYS A 215 0.66 10.97 -10.21
CA CYS A 215 1.35 10.42 -9.04
C CYS A 215 1.23 8.90 -9.01
N ASN A 216 2.30 8.23 -8.57
CA ASN A 216 2.31 6.79 -8.37
C ASN A 216 1.72 6.37 -7.01
N LEU A 217 1.79 7.27 -6.04
CA LEU A 217 1.16 7.13 -4.74
C LEU A 217 1.01 8.50 -4.09
N TRP A 218 0.14 8.60 -3.09
CA TRP A 218 -0.11 9.87 -2.42
C TRP A 218 -0.50 9.74 -0.96
N ARG A 219 0.03 10.64 -0.12
CA ARG A 219 -0.33 10.74 1.30
C ARG A 219 -1.70 11.40 1.43
N ASN A 220 -2.63 10.70 2.07
CA ASN A 220 -4.00 11.18 2.25
C ASN A 220 -4.24 11.89 3.58
N PHE A 221 -3.46 11.58 4.62
CA PHE A 221 -3.77 11.93 6.00
C PHE A 221 -2.50 12.20 6.81
N ASP A 222 -2.69 12.51 8.10
CA ASP A 222 -1.67 12.87 9.07
C ASP A 222 -0.44 11.97 9.05
N ASP A 223 0.70 12.58 9.33
CA ASP A 223 1.95 11.86 9.57
C ASP A 223 1.79 10.89 10.73
N ILE A 224 2.17 9.64 10.46
CA ILE A 224 2.22 8.62 11.50
C ILE A 224 3.29 9.00 12.53
N GLN A 225 2.91 8.84 13.80
CA GLN A 225 3.81 8.97 14.94
C GLN A 225 3.93 7.61 15.61
N ASP A 226 5.06 7.35 16.27
CA ASP A 226 5.33 6.13 17.04
C ASP A 226 4.40 5.98 18.27
N SER A 227 3.12 5.73 18.02
CA SER A 227 2.09 5.57 19.03
C SER A 227 0.88 4.82 18.48
N TRP A 228 0.25 4.04 19.35
CA TRP A 228 -1.03 3.39 19.04
C TRP A 228 -2.12 4.40 18.64
N ALA A 229 -2.18 5.57 19.28
CA ALA A 229 -3.20 6.58 19.00
C ALA A 229 -3.12 7.14 17.57
N SER A 230 -1.90 7.35 17.05
CA SER A 230 -1.69 7.78 15.66
C SER A 230 -2.07 6.68 14.68
N LEU A 231 -1.68 5.43 14.96
CA LEU A 231 -2.11 4.28 14.16
C LEU A 231 -3.65 4.17 14.12
N GLU A 232 -4.32 4.31 15.26
CA GLU A 232 -5.79 4.29 15.34
C GLU A 232 -6.44 5.42 14.54
N SER A 233 -5.90 6.64 14.59
CA SER A 233 -6.47 7.77 13.85
C SER A 233 -6.40 7.55 12.34
N ILE A 234 -5.29 6.98 11.84
CA ILE A 234 -5.13 6.62 10.43
C ILE A 234 -6.12 5.52 10.04
N ILE A 235 -6.22 4.44 10.83
CA ILE A 235 -7.18 3.35 10.58
C ILE A 235 -8.61 3.90 10.51
N ASP A 236 -8.98 4.79 11.44
CA ASP A 236 -10.29 5.41 11.46
C ASP A 236 -10.51 6.36 10.28
N TYR A 237 -9.52 7.16 9.88
CA TYR A 237 -9.62 8.02 8.70
C TYR A 237 -9.91 7.19 7.44
N TYR A 238 -9.12 6.15 7.19
CA TYR A 238 -9.31 5.29 6.02
C TYR A 238 -10.64 4.54 6.06
N GLY A 239 -11.04 4.04 7.24
CA GLY A 239 -12.31 3.33 7.40
C GLY A 239 -13.55 4.23 7.35
N ASN A 240 -13.44 5.51 7.72
CA ASN A 240 -14.55 6.47 7.71
C ASN A 240 -14.71 7.14 6.33
N ASN A 241 -13.65 7.21 5.53
CA ASN A 241 -13.63 7.85 4.21
C ASN A 241 -13.50 6.84 3.05
N GLN A 242 -13.72 5.55 3.34
CA GLN A 242 -13.42 4.45 2.43
C GLN A 242 -14.14 4.51 1.07
N ASP A 243 -15.37 5.03 1.02
CA ASP A 243 -16.13 5.12 -0.23
C ASP A 243 -15.54 6.15 -1.20
N THR A 244 -14.82 7.15 -0.67
CA THR A 244 -14.11 8.15 -1.46
C THR A 244 -12.70 7.68 -1.82
N ILE A 245 -12.00 7.01 -0.90
CA ILE A 245 -10.57 6.69 -1.01
C ILE A 245 -10.32 5.44 -1.87
N ILE A 246 -11.07 4.35 -1.62
CA ILE A 246 -10.82 3.04 -2.22
C ILE A 246 -10.85 3.05 -3.76
N PRO A 247 -11.82 3.72 -4.43
CA PRO A 247 -11.89 3.66 -5.89
C PRO A 247 -10.67 4.24 -6.62
N ASN A 248 -9.81 4.98 -5.91
CA ASN A 248 -8.65 5.63 -6.50
C ASN A 248 -7.36 4.79 -6.43
N ALA A 249 -7.34 3.71 -5.63
CA ALA A 249 -6.17 2.83 -5.53
C ALA A 249 -6.20 1.73 -6.61
N GLY A 250 -5.03 1.42 -7.17
CA GLY A 250 -4.84 0.34 -8.13
C GLY A 250 -3.42 0.27 -8.68
N PRO A 251 -3.13 -0.70 -9.57
CA PRO A 251 -1.80 -0.90 -10.13
C PRO A 251 -1.19 0.37 -10.76
N GLY A 252 -0.17 0.92 -10.10
CA GLY A 252 0.54 2.13 -10.52
C GLY A 252 0.12 3.43 -9.80
N HIS A 253 -0.92 3.39 -8.95
CA HIS A 253 -1.47 4.57 -8.27
C HIS A 253 -2.10 4.19 -6.90
N TRP A 254 -1.38 4.43 -5.79
CA TRP A 254 -1.75 3.91 -4.46
C TRP A 254 -2.09 5.00 -3.43
N ASN A 255 -3.05 4.73 -2.54
CA ASN A 255 -3.22 5.53 -1.34
C ASN A 255 -2.10 5.18 -0.34
N ASP A 256 -1.52 6.20 0.30
CA ASP A 256 -0.43 6.05 1.25
C ASP A 256 -0.89 6.45 2.67
N PRO A 257 -1.13 5.48 3.58
CA PRO A 257 -1.44 5.70 4.99
C PRO A 257 -0.19 5.99 5.85
N ASP A 258 0.95 6.28 5.22
CA ASP A 258 2.26 6.53 5.83
C ASP A 258 3.00 5.27 6.29
N MET A 259 4.21 5.47 6.82
CA MET A 259 5.20 4.43 7.12
C MET A 259 4.76 3.35 8.13
N LEU A 260 5.41 2.19 8.05
CA LEU A 260 5.38 1.15 9.08
C LEU A 260 6.32 1.53 10.24
N ILE A 261 5.78 1.54 11.47
CA ILE A 261 6.51 1.84 12.72
C ILE A 261 6.79 0.58 13.55
N ILE A 262 6.66 -0.59 12.91
CA ILE A 262 6.86 -1.91 13.52
C ILE A 262 8.32 -2.06 13.94
N GLY A 263 8.52 -2.32 15.23
CA GLY A 263 9.86 -2.49 15.81
C GLY A 263 10.46 -1.23 16.43
N ASN A 264 9.76 -0.09 16.35
CA ASN A 264 10.09 1.11 17.13
C ASN A 264 9.63 0.94 18.60
N PHE A 265 9.20 2.01 19.25
CA PHE A 265 9.01 2.06 20.70
C PHE A 265 7.54 2.09 21.13
N GLY A 266 6.65 2.63 20.30
CA GLY A 266 5.28 2.99 20.65
C GLY A 266 4.23 1.92 20.41
N LEU A 267 4.54 0.89 19.61
CA LEU A 267 3.64 -0.24 19.37
C LEU A 267 4.03 -1.48 20.18
N SER A 268 3.04 -2.08 20.83
CA SER A 268 3.16 -3.44 21.35
C SER A 268 3.27 -4.46 20.22
N TYR A 269 3.57 -5.72 20.56
CA TYR A 269 3.61 -6.81 19.60
C TYR A 269 2.25 -7.00 18.88
N GLU A 270 1.14 -6.96 19.63
CA GLU A 270 -0.21 -7.08 19.06
C GLU A 270 -0.57 -5.88 18.17
N GLN A 271 -0.18 -4.67 18.57
CA GLN A 271 -0.40 -3.46 17.77
C GLN A 271 0.45 -3.46 16.48
N SER A 272 1.65 -4.04 16.54
CA SER A 272 2.50 -4.24 15.36
C SER A 272 1.90 -5.24 14.37
N LYS A 273 1.30 -6.33 14.87
CA LYS A 273 0.49 -7.24 14.03
C LYS A 273 -0.68 -6.48 13.40
N THR A 274 -1.36 -5.62 14.17
CA THR A 274 -2.45 -4.79 13.67
C THR A 274 -2.01 -3.90 12.52
N GLN A 275 -0.89 -3.17 12.65
CA GLN A 275 -0.42 -2.28 11.59
C GLN A 275 -0.16 -3.04 10.29
N MET A 276 0.63 -4.11 10.33
CA MET A 276 0.99 -4.88 9.13
C MET A 276 -0.26 -5.46 8.45
N ALA A 277 -1.20 -6.02 9.23
CA ALA A 277 -2.42 -6.61 8.70
C ALA A 277 -3.33 -5.57 8.04
N ILE A 278 -3.52 -4.40 8.68
CA ILE A 278 -4.36 -3.35 8.11
C ILE A 278 -3.70 -2.72 6.88
N TRP A 279 -2.40 -2.46 6.88
CA TRP A 279 -1.70 -1.94 5.71
C TRP A 279 -1.84 -2.90 4.51
N ALA A 280 -1.68 -4.21 4.75
CA ALA A 280 -1.89 -5.22 3.71
C ALA A 280 -3.34 -5.26 3.21
N ILE A 281 -4.35 -5.07 4.07
CA ILE A 281 -5.75 -4.95 3.62
C ILE A 281 -5.97 -3.66 2.82
N LEU A 282 -5.30 -2.57 3.17
CA LEU A 282 -5.42 -1.29 2.49
C LEU A 282 -4.65 -1.22 1.16
N ALA A 283 -3.91 -2.27 0.77
CA ALA A 283 -2.99 -2.22 -0.38
C ALA A 283 -2.02 -1.04 -0.28
N ALA A 284 -1.50 -0.82 0.93
CA ALA A 284 -0.65 0.31 1.25
C ALA A 284 0.81 0.05 0.90
N PRO A 285 1.60 1.09 0.62
CA PRO A 285 3.06 0.98 0.64
C PRO A 285 3.56 0.34 1.94
N LEU A 286 4.45 -0.65 1.84
CA LEU A 286 5.13 -1.22 3.01
C LEU A 286 6.50 -0.56 3.17
N LEU A 287 6.49 0.71 3.56
CA LEU A 287 7.69 1.51 3.80
C LEU A 287 8.05 1.47 5.28
N MET A 288 9.05 0.67 5.64
CA MET A 288 9.55 0.58 7.01
C MET A 288 10.27 1.87 7.41
N SER A 289 10.02 2.37 8.62
CA SER A 289 10.86 3.40 9.21
C SER A 289 11.29 2.97 10.61
N VAL A 290 12.37 2.21 10.69
CA VAL A 290 12.87 1.57 11.92
C VAL A 290 14.38 1.37 11.86
N ASP A 291 15.03 1.26 13.02
CA ASP A 291 16.45 0.94 13.11
C ASP A 291 16.68 -0.58 12.96
N LEU A 292 17.15 -0.99 11.78
CA LEU A 292 17.37 -2.40 11.47
C LEU A 292 18.53 -3.03 12.26
N ARG A 293 19.44 -2.24 12.83
CA ARG A 293 20.57 -2.74 13.63
C ARG A 293 20.12 -3.39 14.92
N THR A 294 18.99 -2.93 15.46
CA THR A 294 18.46 -3.33 16.76
C THR A 294 17.08 -4.00 16.65
N MET A 295 16.69 -4.43 15.44
CA MET A 295 15.39 -5.04 15.22
C MET A 295 15.25 -6.35 16.01
N ARG A 296 14.21 -6.43 16.83
CA ARG A 296 13.88 -7.65 17.57
C ARG A 296 13.34 -8.74 16.64
N PRO A 297 13.71 -10.03 16.81
CA PRO A 297 13.32 -11.11 15.91
C PRO A 297 11.80 -11.24 15.70
N GLU A 298 11.00 -11.02 16.74
CA GLU A 298 9.54 -11.14 16.67
C GLU A 298 8.90 -10.04 15.81
N TYR A 299 9.48 -8.83 15.76
CA TYR A 299 8.99 -7.73 14.90
C TYR A 299 9.53 -7.88 13.47
N LYS A 300 10.77 -8.34 13.32
CA LYS A 300 11.33 -8.76 12.02
C LYS A 300 10.45 -9.81 11.36
N ALA A 301 9.96 -10.80 12.12
CA ALA A 301 9.08 -11.84 11.61
C ALA A 301 7.74 -11.29 11.09
N ILE A 302 7.18 -10.25 11.72
CA ILE A 302 5.98 -9.56 11.23
C ILE A 302 6.26 -8.92 9.87
N LEU A 303 7.34 -8.13 9.77
CA LEU A 303 7.72 -7.44 8.54
C LEU A 303 8.08 -8.41 7.40
N GLN A 304 8.67 -9.57 7.71
CA GLN A 304 9.07 -10.55 6.70
C GLN A 304 8.01 -11.63 6.41
N ASN A 305 6.81 -11.54 6.99
CA ASN A 305 5.77 -12.54 6.81
C ASN A 305 5.31 -12.60 5.33
N ARG A 306 5.82 -13.61 4.61
CA ARG A 306 5.55 -13.79 3.17
C ARG A 306 4.08 -13.98 2.85
N LYS A 307 3.28 -14.58 3.75
CA LYS A 307 1.85 -14.78 3.50
C LYS A 307 1.11 -13.44 3.50
N ILE A 308 1.47 -12.54 4.42
CA ILE A 308 0.84 -11.21 4.52
C ILE A 308 1.38 -10.28 3.42
N ILE A 309 2.68 -10.34 3.11
CA ILE A 309 3.25 -9.63 1.95
C ILE A 309 2.53 -10.05 0.66
N ALA A 310 2.22 -11.34 0.48
CA ALA A 310 1.48 -11.79 -0.70
C ALA A 310 0.04 -11.26 -0.77
N VAL A 311 -0.58 -10.95 0.37
CA VAL A 311 -1.87 -10.23 0.39
C VAL A 311 -1.69 -8.79 -0.05
N ASP A 312 -0.68 -8.11 0.50
CA ASP A 312 -0.34 -6.74 0.15
C ASP A 312 -0.07 -6.58 -1.36
N GLN A 313 0.81 -7.45 -1.87
CA GLN A 313 1.31 -7.50 -3.25
C GLN A 313 0.39 -8.24 -4.22
N ASP A 314 -0.88 -8.48 -3.87
CA ASP A 314 -1.83 -9.11 -4.78
C ASP A 314 -2.00 -8.30 -6.07
N GLU A 315 -1.81 -8.96 -7.22
CA GLU A 315 -1.71 -8.34 -8.54
C GLU A 315 -3.00 -7.62 -9.00
N MET A 316 -4.15 -7.95 -8.42
CA MET A 316 -5.38 -7.22 -8.74
C MET A 316 -5.34 -5.77 -8.22
N GLY A 317 -4.52 -5.50 -7.20
CA GLY A 317 -4.35 -4.16 -6.64
C GLY A 317 -5.61 -3.55 -6.05
N ILE A 318 -6.62 -4.35 -5.70
CA ILE A 318 -7.86 -3.84 -5.12
C ILE A 318 -7.63 -3.57 -3.64
N GLN A 319 -7.74 -2.30 -3.24
CA GLN A 319 -7.77 -1.90 -1.84
C GLN A 319 -9.01 -2.46 -1.11
N GLY A 320 -8.80 -3.01 0.08
CA GLY A 320 -9.85 -3.53 0.95
C GLY A 320 -10.60 -2.45 1.74
N ARG A 321 -11.56 -2.90 2.56
CA ARG A 321 -12.48 -2.02 3.31
C ARG A 321 -12.88 -2.57 4.67
N ARG A 322 -13.37 -1.69 5.54
CA ARG A 322 -14.05 -2.06 6.78
C ARG A 322 -15.49 -2.45 6.45
N ILE A 323 -15.84 -3.71 6.71
CA ILE A 323 -17.17 -4.27 6.46
C ILE A 323 -18.03 -4.37 7.72
N TYR A 324 -17.42 -4.27 8.90
CA TYR A 324 -18.12 -4.32 10.18
C TYR A 324 -17.41 -3.44 11.22
N LYS A 325 -18.21 -2.76 12.07
CA LYS A 325 -17.74 -2.03 13.25
C LYS A 325 -18.81 -2.05 14.33
N HIS A 326 -18.55 -2.72 15.45
CA HIS A 326 -19.47 -2.72 16.60
C HIS A 326 -18.74 -3.10 17.90
N LYS A 327 -19.02 -2.38 18.99
CA LYS A 327 -18.52 -2.68 20.35
C LYS A 327 -16.99 -2.93 20.43
N GLY A 328 -16.22 -2.14 19.68
CA GLY A 328 -14.76 -2.26 19.65
C GLY A 328 -14.23 -3.42 18.80
N ILE A 329 -15.07 -4.14 18.06
CA ILE A 329 -14.64 -5.11 17.05
C ILE A 329 -14.87 -4.52 15.67
N GLU A 330 -13.86 -4.65 14.82
CA GLU A 330 -13.93 -4.32 13.40
C GLU A 330 -13.61 -5.56 12.56
N ILE A 331 -14.25 -5.70 11.40
CA ILE A 331 -13.87 -6.68 10.38
C ILE A 331 -13.55 -5.92 9.12
N TRP A 332 -12.37 -6.18 8.57
CA TRP A 332 -11.90 -5.63 7.32
C TRP A 332 -11.71 -6.75 6.30
N SER A 333 -11.95 -6.48 5.02
CA SER A 333 -11.81 -7.47 3.96
C SER A 333 -11.25 -6.86 2.68
N ARG A 334 -10.35 -7.61 2.03
CA ARG A 334 -9.74 -7.30 0.75
C ARG A 334 -9.99 -8.46 -0.23
N PRO A 335 -10.62 -8.23 -1.39
CA PRO A 335 -10.64 -9.22 -2.47
C PRO A 335 -9.21 -9.44 -3.01
N ILE A 336 -8.83 -10.70 -3.19
CA ILE A 336 -7.50 -11.11 -3.68
C ILE A 336 -7.63 -12.30 -4.63
N THR A 337 -6.54 -12.63 -5.31
CA THR A 337 -6.39 -13.84 -6.11
C THR A 337 -6.23 -15.10 -5.23
N PRO A 338 -6.59 -16.30 -5.73
CA PRO A 338 -7.19 -16.57 -7.05
C PRO A 338 -8.68 -16.21 -7.13
N ILE A 339 -9.17 -16.00 -8.34
CA ILE A 339 -10.61 -15.87 -8.65
C ILE A 339 -11.08 -17.19 -9.26
N TYR A 340 -12.26 -17.67 -8.84
CA TYR A 340 -12.93 -18.80 -9.47
C TYR A 340 -14.29 -18.37 -10.00
N GLN A 341 -14.45 -18.38 -11.32
CA GLN A 341 -15.62 -17.82 -12.00
C GLN A 341 -15.83 -16.34 -11.61
N ASN A 342 -16.93 -16.03 -10.92
CA ASN A 342 -17.25 -14.68 -10.45
C ASN A 342 -16.99 -14.51 -8.94
N TYR A 343 -16.29 -15.45 -8.30
CA TYR A 343 -16.02 -15.44 -6.88
C TYR A 343 -14.55 -15.15 -6.61
N PHE A 344 -14.27 -14.11 -5.83
CA PHE A 344 -12.93 -13.77 -5.38
C PHE A 344 -12.50 -14.66 -4.21
N SER A 345 -11.20 -14.77 -4.00
CA SER A 345 -10.62 -15.08 -2.69
C SER A 345 -10.57 -13.81 -1.86
N TYR A 346 -10.39 -13.94 -0.55
CA TYR A 346 -10.40 -12.78 0.35
C TYR A 346 -9.31 -12.89 1.42
N ALA A 347 -8.66 -11.77 1.72
CA ALA A 347 -8.03 -11.56 3.02
C ALA A 347 -9.03 -10.90 3.96
N ILE A 348 -9.06 -11.33 5.23
CA ILE A 348 -9.99 -10.86 6.24
C ILE A 348 -9.22 -10.57 7.52
N VAL A 349 -9.42 -9.38 8.09
CA VAL A 349 -8.84 -8.99 9.39
C VAL A 349 -9.94 -8.78 10.39
N PHE A 350 -9.86 -9.50 11.51
CA PHE A 350 -10.63 -9.23 12.71
C PHE A 350 -9.78 -8.40 13.65
N LEU A 351 -10.16 -7.14 13.85
CA LEU A 351 -9.44 -6.18 14.70
C LEU A 351 -10.22 -5.94 15.98
N ASN A 352 -9.54 -6.07 17.12
CA ASN A 352 -10.08 -5.72 18.42
C ASN A 352 -9.52 -4.37 18.88
N ARG A 353 -10.33 -3.32 18.78
CA ARG A 353 -10.05 -1.95 19.23
C ARG A 353 -10.16 -1.76 20.75
N ARG A 354 -10.52 -2.79 21.51
CA ARG A 354 -10.52 -2.69 22.98
C ARG A 354 -9.10 -2.61 23.50
N THR A 355 -8.93 -1.85 24.58
CA THR A 355 -7.65 -1.69 25.30
C THR A 355 -7.71 -2.28 26.70
N ASP A 356 -8.75 -3.05 27.00
CA ASP A 356 -9.07 -3.60 28.31
C ASP A 356 -9.35 -5.11 28.26
N GLY A 357 -9.32 -5.75 29.42
CA GLY A 357 -9.84 -7.10 29.63
C GLY A 357 -9.04 -8.22 28.94
N THR A 358 -9.77 -9.23 28.46
CA THR A 358 -9.24 -10.45 27.86
C THR A 358 -9.52 -10.50 26.36
N PRO A 359 -8.96 -11.48 25.63
CA PRO A 359 -9.28 -11.65 24.21
C PRO A 359 -10.78 -11.78 23.97
N SER A 360 -11.26 -11.19 22.87
CA SER A 360 -12.68 -11.19 22.50
C SER A 360 -12.97 -12.33 21.52
N ASP A 361 -13.99 -13.13 21.84
CA ASP A 361 -14.50 -14.16 20.92
C ASP A 361 -15.40 -13.50 19.86
N VAL A 362 -15.04 -13.66 18.59
CA VAL A 362 -15.82 -13.19 17.45
C VAL A 362 -16.30 -14.41 16.68
N ALA A 363 -17.61 -14.48 16.43
CA ALA A 363 -18.24 -15.58 15.71
C ALA A 363 -19.14 -15.03 14.60
N VAL A 364 -18.80 -15.35 13.35
CA VAL A 364 -19.50 -14.84 12.15
C VAL A 364 -19.53 -15.92 11.08
N THR A 365 -20.58 -15.97 10.28
CA THR A 365 -20.63 -16.84 9.10
C THR A 365 -19.84 -16.24 7.95
N LEU A 366 -19.33 -17.08 7.06
CA LEU A 366 -18.68 -16.62 5.82
C LEU A 366 -19.63 -15.74 5.00
N GLN A 367 -20.92 -16.11 4.91
CA GLN A 367 -21.93 -15.34 4.18
C GLN A 367 -22.15 -13.94 4.77
N GLU A 368 -22.14 -13.78 6.10
CA GLU A 368 -22.25 -12.46 6.75
C GLU A 368 -21.06 -11.53 6.41
N MET A 369 -19.90 -12.11 6.06
CA MET A 369 -18.73 -11.36 5.56
C MET A 369 -18.72 -11.17 4.04
N GLY A 370 -19.74 -11.64 3.32
CA GLY A 370 -19.82 -11.57 1.86
C GLY A 370 -19.16 -12.73 1.11
N LEU A 371 -18.66 -13.76 1.81
CA LEU A 371 -18.06 -14.95 1.22
C LEU A 371 -19.16 -15.97 0.86
N VAL A 372 -19.59 -15.95 -0.40
CA VAL A 372 -20.80 -16.65 -0.88
C VAL A 372 -20.55 -17.74 -1.92
N ALA A 373 -19.29 -18.08 -2.22
CA ALA A 373 -18.98 -19.15 -3.17
C ALA A 373 -19.60 -20.50 -2.74
N PRO A 374 -20.37 -21.18 -3.61
CA PRO A 374 -21.01 -22.46 -3.26
C PRO A 374 -20.02 -23.58 -2.95
N GLY A 375 -18.81 -23.53 -3.54
CA GLY A 375 -17.72 -24.48 -3.26
C GLY A 375 -17.03 -24.25 -1.92
N GLY A 376 -17.33 -23.13 -1.24
CA GLY A 376 -16.68 -22.73 0.00
C GLY A 376 -15.30 -22.10 -0.23
N TYR A 377 -14.58 -21.93 0.87
CA TYR A 377 -13.27 -21.29 0.92
C TYR A 377 -12.34 -22.11 1.80
N ARG A 378 -11.10 -22.32 1.37
CA ARG A 378 -10.04 -22.83 2.25
C ARG A 378 -9.53 -21.68 3.08
N ILE A 379 -9.60 -21.79 4.39
CA ILE A 379 -9.26 -20.69 5.30
C ILE A 379 -8.02 -21.04 6.13
N GLU A 380 -7.02 -20.17 6.12
CA GLU A 380 -5.85 -20.24 6.99
C GLU A 380 -5.63 -18.93 7.76
N ASP A 381 -5.04 -19.01 8.95
CA ASP A 381 -4.48 -17.87 9.68
C ASP A 381 -3.10 -17.49 9.10
N LEU A 382 -2.85 -16.19 8.99
CA LEU A 382 -1.62 -15.66 8.40
C LEU A 382 -0.53 -15.33 9.42
N TYR A 383 -0.86 -15.24 10.70
CA TYR A 383 0.12 -15.08 11.77
C TYR A 383 0.41 -16.39 12.50
N GLU A 384 -0.62 -17.22 12.68
CA GLU A 384 -0.51 -18.49 13.38
C GLU A 384 -0.57 -19.65 12.38
N ASP A 385 0.05 -20.78 12.70
CA ASP A 385 0.04 -21.98 11.84
C ASP A 385 -1.28 -22.76 12.01
N VAL A 386 -2.40 -22.14 11.60
CA VAL A 386 -3.76 -22.68 11.76
C VAL A 386 -4.47 -22.73 10.39
N ASP A 387 -4.74 -23.95 9.91
CA ASP A 387 -5.61 -24.22 8.74
C ASP A 387 -7.00 -24.67 9.25
N TYR A 388 -8.02 -23.88 8.93
CA TYR A 388 -9.42 -24.17 9.27
C TYR A 388 -10.09 -25.12 8.27
N GLY A 389 -9.40 -25.49 7.19
CA GLY A 389 -9.91 -26.32 6.11
C GLY A 389 -10.89 -25.57 5.21
N ILE A 390 -11.73 -26.33 4.49
CA ILE A 390 -12.74 -25.76 3.59
C ILE A 390 -14.03 -25.51 4.35
N LEU A 391 -14.44 -24.24 4.45
CA LEU A 391 -15.67 -23.81 5.09
C LEU A 391 -16.69 -23.34 4.04
N THR A 392 -17.97 -23.62 4.25
CA THR A 392 -19.05 -23.17 3.35
C THR A 392 -19.65 -21.85 3.83
N PRO A 393 -20.40 -21.11 2.99
CA PRO A 393 -20.95 -19.80 3.38
C PRO A 393 -21.76 -19.81 4.69
N GLN A 394 -22.39 -20.93 5.05
CA GLN A 394 -23.20 -21.07 6.27
C GLN A 394 -22.36 -21.42 7.52
N THR A 395 -21.10 -21.82 7.36
CA THR A 395 -20.24 -22.17 8.48
C THR A 395 -19.86 -20.92 9.28
N LYS A 396 -19.99 -21.00 10.62
CA LYS A 396 -19.50 -19.97 11.52
C LYS A 396 -18.01 -20.18 11.81
N ILE A 397 -17.20 -19.22 11.43
CA ILE A 397 -15.82 -19.13 11.92
C ILE A 397 -15.83 -18.48 13.30
N LYS A 398 -14.95 -18.96 14.18
CA LYS A 398 -14.76 -18.43 15.53
C LYS A 398 -13.30 -18.10 15.72
N VAL A 399 -13.01 -16.83 15.99
CA VAL A 399 -11.67 -16.33 16.26
C VAL A 399 -11.64 -15.66 17.62
N LYS A 400 -10.48 -15.70 18.26
CA LYS A 400 -10.24 -15.05 19.54
C LYS A 400 -9.20 -13.97 19.33
N VAL A 401 -9.58 -12.71 19.51
CA VAL A 401 -8.76 -11.56 19.13
C VAL A 401 -8.28 -10.82 20.38
N ASN A 402 -6.97 -10.73 20.57
CA ASN A 402 -6.35 -10.01 21.70
C ASN A 402 -6.71 -8.51 21.65
N PRO A 403 -6.84 -7.82 22.81
CA PRO A 403 -7.01 -6.37 22.83
C PRO A 403 -5.90 -5.66 22.03
N THR A 404 -6.27 -4.68 21.21
CA THR A 404 -5.40 -3.95 20.26
C THR A 404 -4.73 -4.81 19.17
N GLY A 405 -5.05 -6.10 19.12
CA GLY A 405 -4.49 -7.07 18.19
C GLY A 405 -5.44 -7.47 17.07
N VAL A 406 -4.97 -8.39 16.24
CA VAL A 406 -5.68 -8.91 15.06
C VAL A 406 -5.60 -10.42 14.94
N VAL A 407 -6.62 -10.97 14.30
CA VAL A 407 -6.54 -12.25 13.58
C VAL A 407 -6.68 -11.94 12.10
N MET A 408 -5.72 -12.37 11.28
CA MET A 408 -5.74 -12.17 9.84
C MET A 408 -5.85 -13.51 9.14
N LEU A 409 -6.87 -13.66 8.31
CA LEU A 409 -7.18 -14.88 7.60
C LEU A 409 -7.05 -14.68 6.09
N ARG A 410 -6.60 -15.72 5.39
CA ARG A 410 -6.75 -15.86 3.94
C ARG A 410 -7.82 -16.90 3.66
N ALA A 411 -8.75 -16.57 2.78
CA ALA A 411 -9.87 -17.41 2.37
C ALA A 411 -9.82 -17.61 0.85
N ASP A 412 -9.19 -18.70 0.43
CA ASP A 412 -9.03 -19.05 -0.99
C ASP A 412 -10.28 -19.74 -1.51
N VAL A 413 -10.91 -19.16 -2.52
CA VAL A 413 -12.13 -19.70 -3.13
C VAL A 413 -11.90 -21.10 -3.68
N GLN A 414 -12.83 -22.02 -3.39
CA GLN A 414 -12.74 -23.40 -3.83
C GLN A 414 -13.74 -23.70 -4.96
N PRO A 415 -13.37 -24.57 -5.93
CA PRO A 415 -14.31 -25.03 -6.92
C PRO A 415 -15.43 -25.84 -6.25
N ILE A 416 -16.61 -25.87 -6.89
CA ILE A 416 -17.68 -26.75 -6.47
C ILE A 416 -17.22 -28.19 -6.70
N TYR A 417 -16.79 -28.88 -5.65
CA TYR A 417 -16.64 -30.32 -5.70
C TYR A 417 -18.03 -30.90 -5.96
N LYS A 418 -18.27 -31.34 -7.20
CA LYS A 418 -19.30 -32.36 -7.43
C LYS A 418 -18.87 -33.54 -6.57
N GLN A 419 -19.49 -33.73 -5.42
CA GLN A 419 -19.54 -35.06 -4.83
C GLN A 419 -20.09 -35.95 -5.96
N SER A 420 -19.23 -36.73 -6.62
CA SER A 420 -19.68 -38.03 -7.05
C SER A 420 -20.26 -38.63 -5.79
N THR A 421 -21.59 -38.72 -5.69
CA THR A 421 -22.24 -39.47 -4.63
C THR A 421 -21.42 -40.73 -4.44
N PRO A 422 -20.82 -40.97 -3.24
CA PRO A 422 -20.28 -42.27 -2.96
C PRO A 422 -21.40 -43.24 -3.27
N TYR A 423 -21.11 -44.24 -4.10
CA TYR A 423 -22.00 -45.37 -4.28
C TYR A 423 -22.37 -45.87 -2.88
N ASP A 424 -23.64 -45.63 -2.49
CA ASP A 424 -24.19 -46.07 -1.21
C ASP A 424 -24.96 -47.37 -1.48
N PRO A 425 -24.38 -48.55 -1.19
CA PRO A 425 -25.09 -49.80 -1.36
C PRO A 425 -26.33 -49.91 -0.45
N PHE A 426 -26.45 -49.12 0.63
CA PHE A 426 -27.57 -49.21 1.57
C PHE A 426 -28.84 -48.48 1.09
N ARG A 427 -28.71 -47.49 0.19
CA ARG A 427 -29.88 -46.82 -0.42
C ARG A 427 -30.68 -47.72 -1.37
N GLN A 428 -30.09 -48.79 -1.92
CA GLN A 428 -30.81 -49.81 -2.69
C GLN A 428 -31.38 -50.93 -1.83
N VAL A 429 -30.81 -51.20 -0.64
CA VAL A 429 -31.23 -52.32 0.22
C VAL A 429 -32.51 -51.99 0.99
N PHE A 430 -32.73 -50.71 1.36
CA PHE A 430 -33.89 -50.30 2.15
C PHE A 430 -34.92 -49.47 1.38
N SER A 431 -34.94 -49.52 0.04
CA SER A 431 -36.06 -48.96 -0.72
C SER A 431 -37.29 -49.83 -0.51
N VAL A 432 -38.12 -49.51 0.49
CA VAL A 432 -39.41 -50.16 0.71
C VAL A 432 -40.33 -49.76 -0.44
N PRO A 433 -40.78 -50.68 -1.31
CA PRO A 433 -41.72 -50.35 -2.37
C PRO A 433 -43.04 -49.89 -1.76
N ALA A 434 -43.67 -48.88 -2.35
CA ALA A 434 -44.95 -48.29 -1.92
C ALA A 434 -46.18 -49.24 -1.98
N ARG A 435 -45.98 -50.57 -1.98
CA ARG A 435 -47.03 -51.60 -1.98
C ARG A 435 -47.33 -52.20 -0.59
N LEU A 436 -46.71 -51.71 0.48
CA LEU A 436 -46.98 -52.19 1.86
C LEU A 436 -47.98 -51.30 2.65
N THR A 437 -48.70 -50.38 2.00
CA THR A 437 -49.72 -49.53 2.66
C THR A 437 -51.16 -50.05 2.60
N ASN A 438 -51.39 -51.33 2.27
CA ASN A 438 -52.73 -51.94 2.34
C ASN A 438 -52.76 -53.14 3.30
N PHE A 439 -52.73 -52.87 4.60
CA PHE A 439 -53.35 -53.75 5.60
C PHE A 439 -54.11 -52.91 6.62
N SER A 440 -55.28 -52.43 6.17
CA SER A 440 -56.39 -52.03 7.04
C SER A 440 -57.49 -53.09 6.93
N LYS A 441 -58.03 -53.49 8.08
CA LYS A 441 -59.28 -54.23 8.33
C LYS A 441 -59.28 -55.74 8.07
N LYS A 442 -59.13 -56.52 9.15
CA LYS A 442 -60.16 -57.42 9.70
C LYS A 442 -59.62 -58.20 10.91
N ARG A 443 -59.88 -57.71 12.12
CA ARG A 443 -60.88 -58.25 13.06
C ARG A 443 -61.03 -57.29 14.23
#